data_AF-A0A960L2A4-F1
#
_entry.id   AF-A0A960L2A4-F1
#
_cell.length_a   1.000
_cell.length_b   1.000
_cell.length_c   1.000
_cell.angle_alpha   90.00
_cell.angle_beta   90.00
_cell.angle_gamma   90.00
#
_symmetry.space_group_name_H-M   'P 1'
#
loop_
_entity.id
_entity.type
_entity.pdbx_description
1 polymer ?
#
loop_
_entity_poly.entity_id
_entity_poly.type
_entity_poly.pdbx_seq_one_letter_code
_entity_poly.pdbx_strand_id
1 'polypeptide(L)'
;MNPLSPDGLILKASLAMYFDWDFVTADRLFQEAREHGASGPDAYLNHIYLQAIQTKFNAAWDLLAKAKEAEPFLKDWEMVAFNLTMFEGNPERGLELLKSVRTQMNEETILLREYAFYFALDQELELDRIEERLLQVYGASDTQIQAYRNLHTPAERRSAFGTYLSEKMQEWQKSQYVSPVQFAIMQAYAGRPDQAFDLLDEALRRRDAQCLFVNVMPAFRPYHEHARFQQFVSAVGLNMHQVMEPQN
;
A
#
# COMPACT_ATOMS: atom_id res chain seq x y z
N MET A 1 -22.69 20.08 13.92
CA MET A 1 -22.03 20.00 12.59
C MET A 1 -23.13 19.80 11.56
N ASN A 2 -23.18 20.58 10.48
CA ASN A 2 -24.20 20.38 9.44
C ASN A 2 -23.83 19.11 8.65
N PRO A 3 -24.65 18.04 8.66
CA PRO A 3 -24.32 16.78 7.99
C PRO A 3 -24.32 16.87 6.45
N LEU A 4 -24.70 18.03 5.89
CA LEU A 4 -24.64 18.38 4.47
C LEU A 4 -23.56 19.43 4.16
N SER A 5 -22.71 19.79 5.13
CA SER A 5 -21.53 20.60 4.79
C SER A 5 -20.55 19.76 3.96
N PRO A 6 -19.70 20.41 3.15
CA PRO A 6 -18.63 19.71 2.40
C PRO A 6 -17.82 18.75 3.28
N ASP A 7 -17.37 19.20 4.46
CA ASP A 7 -16.63 18.36 5.42
C ASP A 7 -17.47 17.20 5.98
N GLY A 8 -18.77 17.43 6.19
CA GLY A 8 -19.69 16.39 6.65
C GLY A 8 -19.89 15.29 5.59
N LEU A 9 -19.93 15.67 4.31
CA LEU A 9 -20.01 14.73 3.19
C LEU A 9 -18.70 13.96 3.02
N ILE A 10 -17.53 14.61 3.14
CA ILE A 10 -16.21 13.94 3.11
C ILE A 10 -16.09 12.91 4.23
N LEU A 11 -16.49 13.28 5.45
CA LEU A 11 -16.44 12.36 6.59
C LEU A 11 -17.34 11.14 6.36
N LYS A 12 -18.59 11.36 5.90
CA LYS A 12 -19.51 10.26 5.56
C LYS A 12 -18.96 9.38 4.44
N ALA A 13 -18.35 9.98 3.41
CA ALA A 13 -17.73 9.24 2.32
C ALA A 13 -16.56 8.37 2.83
N SER A 14 -15.74 8.92 3.72
CA SER A 14 -14.62 8.21 4.34
C SER A 14 -15.09 7.07 5.26
N LEU A 15 -16.19 7.27 5.99
CA LEU A 15 -16.81 6.19 6.78
C LEU A 15 -17.34 5.07 5.89
N ALA A 16 -18.06 5.42 4.82
CA ALA A 16 -18.55 4.46 3.84
C ALA A 16 -17.40 3.66 3.21
N MET A 17 -16.29 4.33 2.86
CA MET A 17 -15.11 3.70 2.28
C MET A 17 -14.37 2.79 3.28
N TYR A 18 -13.89 3.34 4.40
CA TYR A 18 -12.94 2.65 5.28
C TYR A 18 -13.60 1.65 6.25
N PHE A 19 -14.87 1.87 6.62
CA PHE A 19 -15.54 1.06 7.65
C PHE A 19 -16.65 0.18 7.07
N ASP A 20 -17.52 0.77 6.25
CA ASP A 20 -18.66 0.04 5.69
C ASP A 20 -18.26 -0.79 4.46
N TRP A 21 -17.15 -0.41 3.80
CA TRP A 21 -16.73 -0.93 2.49
C TRP A 21 -17.81 -0.74 1.41
N ASP A 22 -18.59 0.33 1.54
CA ASP A 22 -19.58 0.78 0.55
C ASP A 22 -18.94 1.81 -0.39
N PHE A 23 -18.24 1.29 -1.39
CA PHE A 23 -17.52 2.11 -2.36
C PHE A 23 -18.43 2.93 -3.27
N VAL A 24 -19.66 2.46 -3.53
CA VAL A 24 -20.63 3.18 -4.36
C VAL A 24 -21.13 4.42 -3.63
N THR A 25 -21.49 4.27 -2.36
CA THR A 25 -21.90 5.40 -1.52
C THR A 25 -20.74 6.35 -1.28
N ALA A 26 -19.53 5.85 -1.03
CA ALA A 26 -18.35 6.68 -0.85
C ALA A 26 -18.05 7.55 -2.08
N ASP A 27 -18.03 6.95 -3.28
CA ASP A 27 -17.78 7.64 -4.55
C ASP A 27 -18.79 8.78 -4.78
N ARG A 28 -20.09 8.48 -4.61
CA ARG A 28 -21.17 9.47 -4.74
C ARG A 28 -21.01 10.61 -3.74
N LEU A 29 -20.70 10.32 -2.48
CA LEU A 29 -20.55 11.34 -1.43
C LEU A 29 -19.31 12.21 -1.63
N PHE A 30 -18.19 11.64 -2.12
CA PHE A 30 -17.02 12.44 -2.48
C PHE A 30 -17.31 13.39 -3.65
N GLN A 31 -18.12 12.96 -4.63
CA GLN A 31 -18.57 13.81 -5.72
C GLN A 31 -19.48 14.95 -5.22
N GLU A 32 -20.50 14.61 -4.43
CA GLU A 32 -21.44 15.56 -3.83
C GLU A 32 -20.70 16.60 -2.98
N ALA A 33 -19.72 16.18 -2.18
CA ALA A 33 -18.90 17.10 -1.38
C ALA A 33 -18.23 18.18 -2.24
N ARG A 34 -17.64 17.80 -3.39
CA ARG A 34 -16.99 18.75 -4.32
C ARG A 34 -17.99 19.65 -5.02
N GLU A 35 -19.17 19.15 -5.37
CA GLU A 35 -20.26 19.97 -5.92
C GLU A 35 -20.74 21.03 -4.91
N HIS A 36 -20.69 20.71 -3.62
CA HIS A 36 -20.96 21.65 -2.51
C HIS A 36 -19.78 22.57 -2.15
N GLY A 37 -18.70 22.57 -2.94
CA GLY A 37 -17.56 23.45 -2.76
C GLY A 37 -16.49 22.93 -1.82
N ALA A 38 -16.43 21.61 -1.56
CA ALA A 38 -15.27 21.02 -0.90
C ALA A 38 -14.00 21.33 -1.71
N SER A 39 -13.09 22.09 -1.10
CA SER A 39 -11.72 22.28 -1.53
C SER A 39 -10.79 21.76 -0.42
N GLY A 40 -9.57 21.37 -0.76
CA GLY A 40 -8.60 20.83 0.21
C GLY A 40 -8.14 19.40 -0.09
N PRO A 41 -7.04 18.97 0.55
CA PRO A 41 -6.52 17.61 0.45
C PRO A 41 -7.56 16.52 0.67
N ASP A 42 -8.36 16.65 1.73
CA ASP A 42 -9.30 15.61 2.15
C ASP A 42 -10.45 15.39 1.15
N ALA A 43 -10.79 16.41 0.34
CA ALA A 43 -11.82 16.33 -0.69
C ALA A 43 -11.40 15.48 -1.91
N TYR A 44 -10.09 15.33 -2.12
CA TYR A 44 -9.51 14.60 -3.25
C TYR A 44 -8.78 13.34 -2.83
N LEU A 45 -8.02 13.36 -1.73
CA LEU A 45 -7.11 12.29 -1.32
C LEU A 45 -7.81 10.93 -1.17
N ASN A 46 -8.83 10.86 -0.32
CA ASN A 46 -9.55 9.60 -0.11
C ASN A 46 -10.31 9.16 -1.36
N HIS A 47 -10.77 10.10 -2.19
CA HIS A 47 -11.42 9.78 -3.44
C HIS A 47 -10.43 9.23 -4.48
N ILE A 48 -9.22 9.78 -4.56
CA ILE A 48 -8.12 9.28 -5.38
C ILE A 48 -7.78 7.84 -4.96
N TYR A 49 -7.62 7.59 -3.66
CA TYR A 49 -7.36 6.25 -3.16
C TYR A 49 -8.52 5.29 -3.38
N LEU A 50 -9.77 5.75 -3.29
CA LEU A 50 -10.94 4.96 -3.66
C LEU A 50 -10.88 4.50 -5.12
N GLN A 51 -10.55 5.40 -6.06
CA GLN A 51 -10.37 5.02 -7.46
C GLN A 51 -9.20 4.03 -7.62
N ALA A 52 -8.10 4.26 -6.91
CA ALA A 52 -6.91 3.41 -6.99
C ALA A 52 -7.16 1.98 -6.48
N ILE A 53 -7.82 1.78 -5.32
CA ILE A 53 -8.11 0.43 -4.81
C ILE A 53 -9.09 -0.35 -5.70
N GLN A 54 -9.91 0.38 -6.46
CA GLN A 54 -10.78 -0.16 -7.52
C GLN A 54 -10.07 -0.29 -8.88
N THR A 55 -8.75 -0.10 -8.91
CA THR A 55 -7.88 -0.17 -10.11
C THR A 55 -8.28 0.78 -11.25
N LYS A 56 -9.04 1.84 -10.94
CA LYS A 56 -9.43 2.91 -11.86
C LYS A 56 -8.33 3.97 -11.88
N PHE A 57 -7.11 3.58 -12.24
CA PHE A 57 -5.92 4.45 -12.16
C PHE A 57 -6.04 5.73 -13.01
N ASN A 58 -6.64 5.66 -14.20
CA ASN A 58 -6.93 6.85 -15.01
C ASN A 58 -7.80 7.86 -14.25
N ALA A 59 -8.88 7.41 -13.61
CA ALA A 59 -9.72 8.29 -12.80
C ALA A 59 -8.99 8.84 -11.57
N ALA A 60 -8.12 8.04 -10.95
CA ALA A 60 -7.28 8.48 -9.83
C ALA A 60 -6.29 9.59 -10.26
N TRP A 61 -5.63 9.42 -11.41
CA TRP A 61 -4.72 10.41 -11.98
C TRP A 61 -5.45 11.69 -12.43
N ASP A 62 -6.64 11.57 -13.03
CA ASP A 62 -7.48 12.72 -13.40
C ASP A 62 -7.91 13.53 -12.16
N LEU A 63 -8.29 12.85 -11.08
CA LEU A 63 -8.62 13.51 -9.81
C LEU A 63 -7.41 14.21 -9.21
N LEU A 64 -6.22 13.59 -9.26
CA LEU A 64 -4.99 14.22 -8.79
C LEU A 64 -4.62 15.45 -9.63
N ALA A 65 -4.83 15.42 -10.95
CA ALA A 65 -4.61 16.58 -11.81
C ALA A 65 -5.54 17.74 -11.42
N LYS A 66 -6.84 17.48 -11.23
CA LYS A 66 -7.81 18.47 -10.75
C LYS A 66 -7.45 19.02 -9.36
N ALA A 67 -6.97 18.16 -8.47
CA ALA A 67 -6.54 18.57 -7.12
C ALA A 67 -5.35 19.54 -7.18
N LYS A 68 -4.37 19.26 -8.06
CA LYS A 68 -3.23 20.16 -8.31
C LYS A 68 -3.63 21.49 -8.95
N GLU A 69 -4.63 21.50 -9.83
CA GLU A 69 -5.15 22.75 -10.40
C GLU A 69 -5.85 23.61 -9.35
N ALA A 70 -6.64 22.99 -8.47
CA ALA A 70 -7.32 23.68 -7.39
C ALA A 70 -6.34 24.23 -6.34
N GLU A 71 -5.30 23.46 -6.01
CA GLU A 71 -4.35 23.79 -4.94
C GLU A 71 -2.89 23.51 -5.35
N PRO A 72 -2.30 24.38 -6.20
CA PRO A 72 -1.04 24.08 -6.90
C PRO A 72 0.21 24.07 -6.02
N PHE A 73 0.14 24.60 -4.79
CA PHE A 73 1.30 24.75 -3.91
C PHE A 73 1.38 23.72 -2.79
N LEU A 74 0.45 22.76 -2.74
CA LEU A 74 0.49 21.69 -1.75
C LEU A 74 1.48 20.61 -2.18
N LYS A 75 2.53 20.43 -1.35
CA LYS A 75 3.56 19.39 -1.54
C LYS A 75 3.01 17.97 -1.42
N ASP A 76 1.88 17.80 -0.73
CA ASP A 76 1.26 16.50 -0.49
C ASP A 76 0.88 15.79 -1.81
N TRP A 77 0.62 16.53 -2.89
CA TRP A 77 0.27 15.93 -4.18
C TRP A 77 1.40 15.14 -4.83
N GLU A 78 2.67 15.42 -4.52
CA GLU A 78 3.76 14.56 -4.98
C GLU A 78 3.78 13.23 -4.22
N MET A 79 3.50 13.25 -2.92
CA MET A 79 3.37 12.03 -2.13
C MET A 79 2.19 11.17 -2.60
N VAL A 80 1.07 11.81 -2.95
CA VAL A 80 -0.08 11.10 -3.54
C VAL A 80 0.27 10.50 -4.90
N ALA A 81 0.93 11.27 -5.78
CA ALA A 81 1.42 10.76 -7.06
C ALA A 81 2.34 9.55 -6.87
N PHE A 82 3.27 9.64 -5.92
CA PHE A 82 4.18 8.57 -5.56
C PHE A 82 3.44 7.31 -5.09
N ASN A 83 2.47 7.44 -4.17
CA ASN A 83 1.68 6.30 -3.73
C ASN A 83 0.85 5.68 -4.87
N LEU A 84 0.34 6.49 -5.81
CA LEU A 84 -0.37 5.94 -6.98
C LEU A 84 0.53 5.07 -7.85
N THR A 85 1.80 5.43 -8.05
CA THR A 85 2.73 4.58 -8.82
C THR A 85 2.95 3.21 -8.19
N MET A 86 2.95 3.14 -6.86
CA MET A 86 3.00 1.86 -6.12
C MET A 86 1.76 1.02 -6.40
N PHE A 87 0.57 1.64 -6.34
CA PHE A 87 -0.71 0.94 -6.51
C PHE A 87 -0.95 0.50 -7.94
N GLU A 88 -0.57 1.33 -8.90
CA GLU A 88 -0.62 1.06 -10.34
C GLU A 88 0.39 -0.01 -10.76
N GLY A 89 1.43 -0.24 -9.96
CA GLY A 89 2.51 -1.17 -10.28
C GLY A 89 3.41 -0.64 -11.41
N ASN A 90 3.70 0.66 -11.40
CA ASN A 90 4.61 1.36 -12.31
C ASN A 90 5.92 1.73 -11.57
N PRO A 91 6.84 0.76 -11.40
CA PRO A 91 8.02 0.94 -10.57
C PRO A 91 9.01 1.97 -11.13
N GLU A 92 9.12 2.11 -12.46
CA GLU A 92 10.01 3.09 -13.08
C GLU A 92 9.59 4.52 -12.74
N ARG A 93 8.30 4.84 -12.89
CA ARG A 93 7.75 6.15 -12.51
C ARG A 93 7.86 6.38 -11.00
N GLY A 94 7.66 5.33 -10.21
CA GLY A 94 7.76 5.38 -8.76
C GLY A 94 9.17 5.69 -8.27
N LEU A 95 10.19 5.05 -8.83
CA LEU A 95 11.60 5.32 -8.53
C LEU A 95 12.03 6.73 -8.94
N GLU A 96 11.48 7.26 -10.04
CA GLU A 96 11.74 8.65 -10.43
C GLU A 96 11.10 9.64 -9.43
N LEU A 97 9.83 9.46 -9.08
CA LEU A 97 9.14 10.31 -8.11
C LEU A 97 9.73 10.20 -6.71
N LEU A 98 10.27 9.04 -6.33
CA LEU A 98 10.93 8.86 -5.04
C LEU A 98 12.01 9.92 -4.81
N LYS A 99 12.74 10.34 -5.85
CA LYS A 99 13.79 11.37 -5.75
C LYS A 99 13.25 12.70 -5.22
N SER A 100 12.03 13.08 -5.60
CA SER A 100 11.43 14.36 -5.17
C SER A 100 10.82 14.26 -3.76
N VAL A 101 10.24 13.11 -3.43
CA VAL A 101 9.54 12.92 -2.15
C VAL A 101 10.41 12.34 -1.03
N ARG A 102 11.65 11.93 -1.32
CA ARG A 102 12.55 11.27 -0.35
C ARG A 102 12.72 12.04 0.95
N THR A 103 12.83 13.37 0.87
CA THR A 103 13.05 14.24 2.05
C THR A 103 11.84 14.32 2.99
N GLN A 104 10.69 13.81 2.57
CA GLN A 104 9.45 13.76 3.34
C GLN A 104 9.29 12.44 4.12
N MET A 105 10.23 11.49 3.96
CA MET A 105 10.15 10.15 4.54
C MET A 105 11.38 9.85 5.39
N ASN A 106 11.21 8.99 6.39
CA ASN A 106 12.34 8.41 7.11
C ASN A 106 13.01 7.30 6.28
N GLU A 107 14.23 6.91 6.66
CA GLU A 107 15.03 5.92 5.93
C GLU A 107 14.30 4.58 5.77
N GLU A 108 13.66 4.10 6.84
CA GLU A 108 12.88 2.85 6.84
C GLU A 108 11.78 2.86 5.77
N THR A 109 10.98 3.93 5.74
CA THR A 109 9.89 4.07 4.77
C THR A 109 10.44 4.10 3.35
N ILE A 110 11.53 4.83 3.12
CA ILE A 110 12.17 4.87 1.80
C ILE A 110 12.60 3.48 1.35
N LEU A 111 13.29 2.74 2.20
CA LEU A 111 13.77 1.39 1.90
C LEU A 111 12.63 0.42 1.60
N LEU A 112 11.53 0.47 2.37
CA LEU A 112 10.35 -0.37 2.11
C LEU A 112 9.68 -0.05 0.77
N ARG A 113 9.70 1.22 0.33
CA ARG A 113 9.17 1.62 -0.98
C ARG A 113 10.10 1.19 -2.11
N GLU A 114 11.41 1.41 -1.97
CA GLU A 114 12.41 0.92 -2.93
C GLU A 114 12.32 -0.59 -3.07
N TYR A 115 12.19 -1.32 -1.96
CA TYR A 115 12.02 -2.77 -1.94
C TYR A 115 10.84 -3.20 -2.82
N ALA A 116 9.68 -2.57 -2.64
CA ALA A 116 8.49 -2.88 -3.42
C ALA A 116 8.67 -2.65 -4.93
N PHE A 117 9.34 -1.57 -5.32
CA PHE A 117 9.61 -1.28 -6.73
C PHE A 117 10.63 -2.25 -7.34
N TYR A 118 11.75 -2.50 -6.67
CA TYR A 118 12.76 -3.44 -7.16
C TYR A 118 12.26 -4.89 -7.15
N PHE A 119 11.33 -5.22 -6.26
CA PHE A 119 10.64 -6.51 -6.26
C PHE A 119 9.77 -6.65 -7.51
N ALA A 120 9.02 -5.61 -7.87
CA ALA A 120 8.22 -5.60 -9.09
C ALA A 120 9.07 -5.65 -10.38
N LEU A 121 10.32 -5.16 -10.32
CA LEU A 121 11.28 -5.16 -11.43
C LEU A 121 12.17 -6.41 -11.50
N ASP A 122 12.02 -7.36 -10.56
CA ASP A 122 12.88 -8.54 -10.43
C ASP A 122 14.40 -8.19 -10.34
N GLN A 123 14.73 -7.11 -9.63
CA GLN A 123 16.10 -6.60 -9.50
C GLN A 123 16.77 -7.15 -8.23
N GLU A 124 17.12 -8.43 -8.26
CA GLU A 124 17.63 -9.16 -7.09
C GLU A 124 18.86 -8.52 -6.42
N LEU A 125 19.77 -7.92 -7.18
CA LEU A 125 20.94 -7.26 -6.61
C LEU A 125 20.57 -6.05 -5.74
N GLU A 126 19.56 -5.27 -6.15
CA GLU A 126 19.10 -4.13 -5.37
C GLU A 126 18.24 -4.58 -4.18
N LEU A 127 17.45 -5.65 -4.35
CA LEU A 127 16.72 -6.28 -3.25
C LEU A 127 17.67 -6.75 -2.15
N ASP A 128 18.75 -7.46 -2.49
CA ASP A 128 19.73 -7.93 -1.52
C ASP A 128 20.34 -6.79 -0.69
N ARG A 129 20.66 -5.66 -1.34
CA ARG A 129 21.18 -4.46 -0.68
C ARG A 129 20.16 -3.82 0.25
N ILE A 130 18.91 -3.73 -0.18
CA ILE A 130 17.84 -3.13 0.61
C ILE A 130 17.49 -4.01 1.81
N GLU A 131 17.43 -5.33 1.64
CA GLU A 131 17.19 -6.28 2.72
C GLU A 131 18.28 -6.17 3.79
N GLU A 132 19.55 -6.13 3.39
CA GLU A 132 20.66 -5.92 4.33
C GLU A 132 20.53 -4.59 5.07
N ARG A 133 20.17 -3.51 4.36
CA ARG A 133 20.00 -2.19 4.98
C ARG A 133 18.79 -2.17 5.94
N LEU A 134 17.69 -2.82 5.58
CA LEU A 134 16.53 -2.98 6.44
C LEU A 134 16.86 -3.80 7.69
N LEU A 135 17.65 -4.88 7.56
CA LEU A 135 18.16 -5.63 8.72
C LEU A 135 18.91 -4.71 9.69
N GLN A 136 19.80 -3.86 9.18
CA GLN A 136 20.53 -2.87 9.99
C GLN A 136 19.59 -1.86 10.66
N VAL A 137 18.65 -1.28 9.91
CA VAL A 137 17.67 -0.31 10.42
C VAL A 137 16.82 -0.93 11.54
N TYR A 138 16.47 -2.20 11.41
CA TYR A 138 15.75 -2.97 12.42
C TYR A 138 16.64 -3.57 13.52
N GLY A 139 17.90 -3.16 13.60
CA GLY A 139 18.79 -3.48 14.71
C GLY A 139 19.38 -4.89 14.68
N ALA A 140 19.55 -5.49 13.50
CA ALA A 140 20.27 -6.75 13.36
C ALA A 140 21.73 -6.54 13.80
N SER A 141 22.25 -7.48 14.60
CA SER A 141 23.66 -7.48 14.99
C SER A 141 24.58 -7.75 13.79
N ASP A 142 25.85 -7.36 13.90
CA ASP A 142 26.87 -7.64 12.88
C ASP A 142 26.97 -9.14 12.56
N THR A 143 26.78 -10.01 13.57
CA THR A 143 26.76 -11.46 13.38
C THR A 143 25.56 -11.92 12.55
N GLN A 144 24.37 -11.35 12.77
CA GLN A 144 23.18 -11.67 11.98
C GLN A 144 23.30 -11.15 10.55
N ILE A 145 23.86 -9.96 10.35
CA ILE A 145 24.13 -9.41 9.02
C ILE A 145 25.17 -10.28 8.28
N GLN A 146 26.23 -10.70 8.96
CA GLN A 146 27.22 -11.59 8.35
C GLN A 146 26.63 -12.96 8.01
N ALA A 147 25.77 -13.51 8.87
CA ALA A 147 25.06 -14.76 8.58
C ALA A 147 24.16 -14.61 7.34
N TYR A 148 23.44 -13.49 7.22
CA TYR A 148 22.64 -13.17 6.04
C TYR A 148 23.47 -13.08 4.76
N ARG A 149 24.63 -12.38 4.80
CA ARG A 149 25.55 -12.25 3.65
C ARG A 149 26.16 -13.59 3.20
N ASN A 150 26.29 -14.55 4.12
CA ASN A 150 26.86 -15.86 3.81
C ASN A 150 25.86 -16.79 3.10
N LEU A 151 24.57 -16.43 3.02
CA LEU A 151 23.57 -17.19 2.27
C LEU A 151 23.84 -17.09 0.76
N HIS A 152 23.72 -18.22 0.06
CA HIS A 152 24.23 -18.33 -1.30
C HIS A 152 23.18 -18.04 -2.37
N THR A 153 21.90 -18.23 -2.05
CA THR A 153 20.81 -18.03 -3.01
C THR A 153 19.87 -16.89 -2.59
N PRO A 154 19.23 -16.19 -3.55
CA PRO A 154 18.20 -15.20 -3.25
C PRO A 154 17.05 -15.77 -2.42
N ALA A 155 16.64 -17.02 -2.69
CA ALA A 155 15.57 -17.68 -1.95
C ALA A 155 15.91 -17.91 -0.47
N GLU A 156 17.15 -18.31 -0.15
CA GLU A 156 17.62 -18.43 1.23
C GLU A 156 17.62 -17.06 1.92
N ARG A 157 18.13 -16.03 1.25
CA ARG A 157 18.16 -14.65 1.77
C ARG A 157 16.76 -14.12 2.04
N ARG A 158 15.85 -14.21 1.08
CA ARG A 158 14.45 -13.77 1.23
C ARG A 158 13.75 -14.47 2.38
N SER A 159 13.96 -15.77 2.54
CA SER A 159 13.41 -16.54 3.65
C SER A 159 14.01 -16.11 4.99
N ALA A 160 15.33 -15.91 5.08
CA ALA A 160 15.99 -15.44 6.30
C ALA A 160 15.55 -14.03 6.70
N PHE A 161 15.47 -13.11 5.72
CA PHE A 161 14.94 -11.76 5.90
C PHE A 161 13.50 -11.80 6.41
N GLY A 162 12.64 -12.60 5.79
CA GLY A 162 11.26 -12.82 6.23
C GLY A 162 11.14 -13.35 7.66
N THR A 163 11.96 -14.33 8.05
CA THR A 163 12.01 -14.81 9.45
C THR A 163 12.37 -13.68 10.40
N TYR A 164 13.44 -12.94 10.10
CA TYR A 164 13.89 -11.85 10.95
C TYR A 164 12.83 -10.77 11.14
N LEU A 165 12.19 -10.33 10.05
CA LEU A 165 11.10 -9.36 10.13
C LEU A 165 9.91 -9.88 10.95
N SER A 166 9.57 -11.17 10.80
CA SER A 166 8.50 -11.80 11.59
C SER A 166 8.77 -11.70 13.09
N GLU A 167 10.00 -12.01 13.51
CA GLU A 167 10.43 -11.93 14.91
C GLU A 167 10.39 -10.48 15.41
N LYS A 168 10.91 -9.53 14.63
CA LYS A 168 10.88 -8.10 14.99
C LYS A 168 9.49 -7.53 15.11
N MET A 169 8.60 -7.88 14.19
CA MET A 169 7.25 -7.40 14.27
C MET A 169 6.48 -8.02 15.45
N GLN A 170 6.77 -9.26 15.85
CA GLN A 170 6.24 -9.85 17.09
C GLN A 170 6.75 -9.12 18.34
N GLU A 171 8.00 -8.63 18.34
CA GLU A 171 8.51 -7.75 19.40
C GLU A 171 7.73 -6.44 19.46
N TRP A 172 7.48 -5.79 18.31
CA TRP A 172 6.72 -4.53 18.26
C TRP A 172 5.27 -4.67 18.69
N GLN A 173 4.61 -5.79 18.42
CA GLN A 173 3.24 -6.02 18.91
C GLN A 173 3.12 -5.95 20.44
N LYS A 174 4.22 -6.14 21.18
CA LYS A 174 4.23 -6.03 22.65
C LYS A 174 4.18 -4.59 23.13
N SER A 175 4.59 -3.62 22.32
CA SER A 175 4.68 -2.21 22.68
C SER A 175 3.70 -1.31 21.92
N GLN A 176 3.25 -1.72 20.73
CA GLN A 176 2.34 -0.93 19.90
C GLN A 176 1.47 -1.81 19.01
N TYR A 177 0.32 -1.27 18.58
CA TYR A 177 -0.48 -1.93 17.55
C TYR A 177 0.25 -1.87 16.20
N VAL A 178 0.33 -3.02 15.54
CA VAL A 178 0.81 -3.13 14.15
C VAL A 178 -0.27 -3.89 13.38
N SER A 179 -0.73 -3.31 12.27
CA SER A 179 -1.77 -3.92 11.42
C SER A 179 -1.34 -5.31 10.92
N PRO A 180 -2.19 -6.35 11.01
CA PRO A 180 -1.89 -7.67 10.43
C PRO A 180 -1.56 -7.62 8.93
N VAL A 181 -2.07 -6.61 8.20
CA VAL A 181 -1.75 -6.41 6.77
C VAL A 181 -0.26 -6.13 6.56
N GLN A 182 0.38 -5.38 7.45
CA GLN A 182 1.83 -5.11 7.36
C GLN A 182 2.65 -6.39 7.51
N PHE A 183 2.23 -7.30 8.41
CA PHE A 183 2.86 -8.62 8.51
C PHE A 183 2.63 -9.43 7.25
N ALA A 184 1.40 -9.41 6.72
CA ALA A 184 1.05 -10.16 5.52
C ALA A 184 1.90 -9.73 4.32
N ILE A 185 2.14 -8.43 4.15
CA ILE A 185 3.04 -7.88 3.11
C ILE A 185 4.45 -8.46 3.26
N MET A 186 5.00 -8.51 4.48
CA MET A 186 6.35 -9.07 4.69
C MET A 186 6.40 -10.57 4.44
N GLN A 187 5.38 -11.34 4.83
CA GLN A 187 5.31 -12.76 4.53
C GLN A 187 5.17 -13.02 3.02
N ALA A 188 4.40 -12.18 2.32
CA ALA A 188 4.22 -12.25 0.89
C ALA A 188 5.56 -12.04 0.15
N TYR A 189 6.33 -11.02 0.55
CA TYR A 189 7.68 -10.79 0.04
C TYR A 189 8.65 -11.92 0.40
N ALA A 190 8.54 -12.49 1.60
CA ALA A 190 9.34 -13.62 2.04
C ALA A 190 9.04 -14.95 1.33
N GLY A 191 8.09 -14.97 0.38
CA GLY A 191 7.67 -16.18 -0.32
C GLY A 191 6.89 -17.16 0.57
N ARG A 192 6.17 -16.66 1.58
CA ARG A 192 5.37 -17.44 2.54
C ARG A 192 3.88 -17.13 2.40
N PRO A 193 3.25 -17.53 1.27
CA PRO A 193 1.88 -17.13 0.96
C PRO A 193 0.86 -17.63 1.99
N ASP A 194 0.99 -18.84 2.52
CA ASP A 194 0.05 -19.37 3.51
C ASP A 194 0.00 -18.51 4.78
N GLN A 195 1.17 -18.14 5.30
CA GLN A 195 1.29 -17.25 6.46
C GLN A 195 0.75 -15.86 6.16
N ALA A 196 1.02 -15.34 4.95
CA ALA A 196 0.46 -14.07 4.50
C ALA A 196 -1.07 -14.09 4.51
N PHE A 197 -1.68 -15.15 3.96
CA PHE A 197 -3.13 -15.28 3.91
C PHE A 197 -3.76 -15.48 5.30
N ASP A 198 -3.12 -16.21 6.22
CA ASP A 198 -3.63 -16.36 7.59
C ASP A 198 -3.69 -15.00 8.32
N LEU A 199 -2.71 -14.12 8.05
CA LEU A 199 -2.68 -12.75 8.56
C LEU A 199 -3.73 -11.86 7.88
N LEU A 200 -3.97 -12.04 6.58
CA LEU A 200 -5.06 -11.35 5.87
C LEU A 200 -6.44 -11.78 6.38
N ASP A 201 -6.64 -13.05 6.69
CA ASP A 201 -7.88 -13.56 7.30
C ASP A 201 -8.13 -12.94 8.68
N GLU A 202 -7.07 -12.73 9.47
CA GLU A 202 -7.15 -11.99 10.73
C GLU A 202 -7.46 -10.51 10.52
N ALA A 203 -6.84 -9.87 9.52
CA ALA A 203 -7.12 -8.48 9.16
C ALA A 203 -8.60 -8.28 8.76
N LEU A 204 -9.16 -9.22 7.98
CA LEU A 204 -10.58 -9.23 7.61
C LEU A 204 -11.49 -9.35 8.84
N ARG A 205 -11.19 -10.27 9.76
CA ARG A 205 -11.97 -10.44 11.00
C ARG A 205 -12.00 -9.15 11.83
N ARG A 206 -10.92 -8.38 11.83
CA ARG A 206 -10.81 -7.10 12.54
C ARG A 206 -11.36 -5.91 11.76
N ARG A 207 -11.78 -6.10 10.51
CA ARG A 207 -12.09 -5.01 9.57
C ARG A 207 -10.98 -3.96 9.52
N ASP A 208 -9.73 -4.41 9.41
CA ASP A 208 -8.61 -3.49 9.29
C ASP A 208 -8.73 -2.69 7.99
N ALA A 209 -8.71 -1.36 8.09
CA ALA A 209 -8.82 -0.45 6.95
C ALA A 209 -7.72 -0.67 5.89
N GLN A 210 -6.56 -1.20 6.29
CA GLN A 210 -5.49 -1.53 5.34
C GLN A 210 -5.85 -2.67 4.39
N CYS A 211 -6.87 -3.48 4.70
CA CYS A 211 -7.35 -4.55 3.81
C CYS A 211 -7.72 -4.03 2.42
N LEU A 212 -8.22 -2.79 2.35
CA LEU A 212 -8.64 -2.15 1.10
C LEU A 212 -7.51 -1.99 0.08
N PHE A 213 -6.26 -1.90 0.55
CA PHE A 213 -5.11 -1.64 -0.31
C PHE A 213 -4.41 -2.92 -0.77
N VAL A 214 -4.71 -4.07 -0.18
CA VAL A 214 -4.00 -5.35 -0.44
C VAL A 214 -4.07 -5.74 -1.92
N ASN A 215 -5.19 -5.48 -2.60
CA ASN A 215 -5.37 -5.76 -4.04
C ASN A 215 -4.37 -5.00 -4.94
N VAL A 216 -3.88 -3.86 -4.47
CA VAL A 216 -2.97 -2.98 -5.23
C VAL A 216 -1.57 -2.96 -4.64
N MET A 217 -1.27 -3.82 -3.66
CA MET A 217 0.07 -3.92 -3.08
C MET A 217 0.97 -4.79 -3.98
N PRO A 218 2.18 -4.32 -4.37
CA PRO A 218 3.10 -5.09 -5.20
C PRO A 218 3.42 -6.49 -4.66
N ALA A 219 3.51 -6.63 -3.34
CA ALA A 219 3.77 -7.90 -2.65
C ALA A 219 2.77 -9.01 -3.02
N PHE A 220 1.53 -8.65 -3.37
CA PHE A 220 0.49 -9.64 -3.65
C PHE A 220 0.23 -9.89 -5.13
N ARG A 221 0.90 -9.15 -6.03
CA ARG A 221 0.76 -9.31 -7.48
C ARG A 221 0.96 -10.76 -7.96
N PRO A 222 1.95 -11.53 -7.46
CA PRO A 222 2.12 -12.93 -7.85
C PRO A 222 0.97 -13.85 -7.44
N TYR A 223 0.09 -13.40 -6.53
CA TYR A 223 -0.99 -14.21 -5.96
C TYR A 223 -2.39 -13.85 -6.48
N HIS A 224 -2.51 -13.00 -7.50
CA HIS A 224 -3.82 -12.58 -8.04
C HIS A 224 -4.69 -13.74 -8.56
N GLU A 225 -4.05 -14.81 -9.06
CA GLU A 225 -4.73 -16.03 -9.50
C GLU A 225 -4.98 -17.03 -8.35
N HIS A 226 -4.44 -16.78 -7.15
CA HIS A 226 -4.57 -17.67 -6.02
C HIS A 226 -5.98 -17.60 -5.42
N ALA A 227 -6.62 -18.75 -5.18
CA ALA A 227 -8.00 -18.83 -4.71
C ALA A 227 -8.24 -18.06 -3.40
N ARG A 228 -7.31 -18.16 -2.42
CA ARG A 228 -7.43 -17.41 -1.15
C ARG A 228 -7.34 -15.90 -1.35
N PHE A 229 -6.56 -15.43 -2.33
CA PHE A 229 -6.47 -14.00 -2.63
C PHE A 229 -7.76 -13.49 -3.28
N GLN A 230 -8.31 -14.21 -4.25
CA GLN A 230 -9.58 -13.84 -4.88
C GLN A 230 -10.74 -13.81 -3.87
N GLN A 231 -10.76 -14.76 -2.93
CA GLN A 231 -11.71 -14.77 -1.81
C GLN A 231 -11.53 -13.55 -0.91
N PHE A 232 -10.29 -13.21 -0.55
CA PHE A 232 -9.98 -12.01 0.24
C PHE A 232 -10.46 -10.74 -0.46
N VAL A 233 -10.14 -10.55 -1.75
CA VAL A 233 -10.53 -9.37 -2.53
C VAL A 233 -12.06 -9.27 -2.64
N SER A 234 -12.74 -10.40 -2.84
CA SER A 234 -14.20 -10.43 -2.86
C SER A 234 -14.81 -10.10 -1.49
N ALA A 235 -14.19 -10.53 -0.39
CA ALA A 235 -14.65 -10.25 0.97
C ALA A 235 -14.56 -8.76 1.33
N VAL A 236 -13.60 -8.02 0.75
CA VAL A 236 -13.53 -6.56 0.89
C VAL A 236 -14.43 -5.80 -0.08
N GLY A 237 -15.23 -6.49 -0.91
CA GLY A 237 -16.16 -5.88 -1.86
C GLY A 237 -15.53 -5.37 -3.16
N LEU A 238 -14.31 -5.79 -3.47
CA LEU A 238 -13.62 -5.47 -4.72
C LEU A 238 -13.82 -6.61 -5.74
N ASN A 239 -13.82 -6.29 -7.04
CA ASN A 239 -14.04 -7.30 -8.10
C ASN A 239 -12.82 -7.42 -9.02
N MET A 240 -12.20 -8.60 -9.04
CA MET A 240 -11.00 -8.89 -9.86
C MET A 240 -11.25 -8.85 -11.38
N HIS A 241 -12.49 -8.99 -11.87
CA HIS A 241 -12.77 -8.90 -13.30
C HIS A 241 -12.56 -7.50 -13.89
N GLN A 242 -12.50 -6.46 -13.05
CA GLN A 242 -12.16 -5.09 -13.47
C GLN A 242 -10.65 -4.78 -13.36
N VAL A 243 -9.84 -5.73 -12.87
CA VAL A 243 -8.42 -5.56 -12.50
C VAL A 243 -7.46 -6.03 -13.60
N MET A 244 -7.92 -6.86 -14.54
CA MET A 244 -7.06 -7.51 -15.55
C MET A 244 -7.20 -6.98 -16.98
N GLU A 245 -7.98 -5.93 -17.23
CA GLU A 245 -7.93 -5.31 -18.56
C GLU A 245 -6.61 -4.56 -18.73
N PRO A 246 -5.78 -4.91 -19.72
CA PRO A 246 -4.63 -4.08 -20.06
C PRO A 246 -5.17 -2.73 -20.48
N GLN A 247 -4.84 -1.69 -19.72
CA GLN A 247 -5.08 -0.32 -20.14
C GLN A 247 -4.16 -0.05 -21.33
N ASN A 248 -4.72 -0.17 -22.53
CA ASN A 248 -4.09 0.21 -23.80
C ASN A 248 -3.81 1.71 -23.86
#